data_AF-A0A2C8CWK1-F1
#
_entry.id   AF-A0A2C8CWK1-F1
#
_cell.length_a   1.000
_cell.length_b   1.000
_cell.length_c   1.000
_cell.angle_alpha   90.00
_cell.angle_beta   90.00
_cell.angle_gamma   90.00
#
_symmetry.space_group_name_H-M   'P 1'
#
loop_
_entity.id
_entity.type
_entity.pdbx_description
1 polymer ?
#
loop_
_entity_poly.entity_id
_entity_poly.type
_entity_poly.pdbx_seq_one_letter_code
_entity_poly.pdbx_strand_id
1 'polypeptide(L)' 'MFYYIALLFQLLPSTRLHTLIILFDNTTTIDGILADIVDSFNSYGKHTQIEGRPNNSNYLAILSYYNSV' A
#
# COMPACT_ATOMS: atom_id res chain seq x y z
N MET A 1 6.50 2.14 19.17
CA MET A 1 6.20 3.00 18.01
C MET A 1 4.88 2.51 17.44
N PHE A 2 3.83 3.34 17.43
CA PHE A 2 2.49 2.93 17.01
C PHE A 2 2.24 3.42 15.57
N TYR A 3 1.78 2.53 14.69
CA TYR A 3 1.45 2.86 13.29
C TYR A 3 -0.07 2.96 13.13
N TYR A 4 -0.54 3.98 12.42
CA TYR A 4 -1.95 4.12 12.06
C TYR A 4 -2.14 3.66 10.62
N ILE A 5 -2.63 2.43 10.43
CA ILE A 5 -3.01 1.91 9.11
C ILE A 5 -4.49 2.27 8.89
N ALA A 6 -4.77 3.25 8.05
CA ALA A 6 -6.13 3.58 7.61
C ALA A 6 -6.48 2.76 6.36
N LEU A 7 -7.04 1.57 6.54
CA LEU A 7 -7.52 0.71 5.46
C LEU A 7 -8.82 1.27 4.85
N LEU A 8 -8.70 2.03 3.76
CA LEU A 8 -9.82 2.45 2.91
C LEU A 8 -9.91 1.50 1.70
N PHE A 9 -10.85 0.55 1.73
CA PHE A 9 -11.15 -0.31 0.58
C PHE A 9 -12.09 0.42 -0.37
N GLN A 10 -11.61 0.83 -1.54
CA GLN A 10 -12.47 1.30 -2.63
C GLN A 10 -12.63 0.16 -3.65
N LEU A 11 -13.78 -0.52 -3.61
CA LEU A 11 -14.13 -1.59 -4.55
C LEU A 11 -14.67 -0.95 -5.85
N LEU A 12 -13.91 -1.05 -6.94
CA LEU A 12 -14.44 -0.75 -8.27
C LEU A 12 -15.21 -1.98 -8.79
N PRO A 13 -16.51 -1.85 -9.13
CA PRO A 13 -17.42 -2.99 -9.28
C PRO A 13 -17.18 -3.92 -10.49
N SER A 14 -16.22 -3.62 -11.38
CA SER A 14 -15.95 -4.43 -12.58
C SER A 14 -14.50 -4.92 -12.71
N THR A 15 -13.60 -4.47 -11.82
CA THR A 15 -12.20 -4.90 -11.79
C THR A 15 -11.90 -5.44 -10.39
N ARG A 16 -11.21 -6.57 -10.28
CA ARG A 16 -10.74 -7.10 -8.98
C ARG A 16 -9.62 -6.24 -8.37
N LEU A 17 -9.64 -4.94 -8.63
CA LEU A 17 -8.68 -3.94 -8.16
C LEU A 17 -9.06 -3.54 -6.73
N HIS A 18 -8.13 -3.75 -5.82
CA HIS A 18 -8.23 -3.35 -4.43
C HIS A 18 -7.17 -2.29 -4.16
N THR A 19 -7.54 -1.26 -3.41
CA THR A 19 -6.61 -0.21 -3.02
C THR A 19 -6.45 -0.21 -1.51
N LEU A 20 -5.21 -0.11 -1.05
CA LEU A 20 -4.77 0.01 0.33
C LEU A 20 -4.04 1.34 0.48
N ILE A 21 -4.51 2.17 1.41
CA ILE A 21 -3.86 3.45 1.74
C ILE A 21 -3.13 3.28 3.07
N ILE A 22 -1.88 3.71 3.13
CA ILE A 22 -1.02 3.58 4.30
C ILE A 22 -0.42 4.94 4.60
N LEU A 23 -0.57 5.41 5.83
CA LEU A 23 0.15 6.57 6.34
C LEU A 23 1.28 6.12 7.24
N PHE A 24 2.48 6.62 6.97
CA PHE A 24 3.65 6.48 7.82
C PHE A 24 4.02 7.84 8.41
N ASP A 25 4.61 7.83 9.60
CA ASP A 25 5.31 8.99 10.14
C ASP A 25 6.66 9.14 9.40
N ASN A 26 7.09 10.38 9.16
CA ASN A 26 8.35 10.76 8.51
C ASN A 26 9.61 10.21 9.21
N THR A 27 9.51 9.78 10.47
CA THR A 27 10.65 9.19 11.20
C THR A 27 10.99 7.76 10.80
N THR A 28 10.22 7.15 9.89
CA THR A 28 10.33 5.72 9.56
C THR A 28 11.05 5.51 8.24
N THR A 29 11.97 4.55 8.17
CA THR A 29 12.56 4.08 6.90
C THR A 29 11.49 3.35 6.08
N ILE A 30 10.79 4.08 5.22
CA ILE A 30 9.59 3.59 4.53
C ILE A 30 9.92 2.61 3.40
N ASP A 31 11.07 2.77 2.74
CA ASP A 31 11.43 1.99 1.54
C ASP A 31 11.45 0.47 1.81
N GLY A 32 11.97 0.05 2.97
CA GLY A 32 11.99 -1.37 3.34
C GLY A 32 10.60 -1.94 3.62
N ILE A 33 9.74 -1.17 4.29
CA ILE A 33 8.38 -1.61 4.63
C ILE A 33 7.53 -1.75 3.36
N LEU A 34 7.64 -0.81 2.42
CA LEU A 34 6.91 -0.88 1.16
C LEU A 34 7.35 -2.07 0.30
N ALA A 35 8.66 -2.36 0.27
CA ALA A 35 9.18 -3.54 -0.42
C ALA A 35 8.63 -4.84 0.18
N ASP A 36 8.64 -4.99 1.50
CA ASP A 36 8.09 -6.17 2.18
C ASP A 36 6.59 -6.36 1.91
N ILE A 37 5.83 -5.26 1.86
CA ILE A 37 4.40 -5.29 1.51
C ILE A 37 4.23 -5.76 0.06
N VAL A 38 4.97 -5.20 -0.89
CA VAL A 38 4.90 -5.58 -2.30
C VAL A 38 5.24 -7.07 -2.47
N ASP A 39 6.32 -7.53 -1.85
CA ASP A 39 6.74 -8.93 -1.91
C ASP A 39 5.70 -9.88 -1.31
N SER A 40 5.10 -9.50 -0.19
CA SER A 40 4.02 -10.28 0.42
C SER A 40 2.82 -10.43 -0.53
N PHE A 41 2.34 -9.34 -1.12
CA PHE A 41 1.21 -9.39 -2.06
C PHE A 41 1.56 -10.15 -3.35
N ASN A 42 2.78 -9.98 -3.88
CA ASN A 42 3.26 -10.74 -5.03
C ASN A 42 3.30 -12.25 -4.74
N SER A 43 3.69 -12.66 -3.53
CA SER A 43 3.70 -14.08 -3.12
C SER A 43 2.30 -14.72 -3.14
N TYR A 44 1.23 -13.92 -2.99
CA TYR A 44 -0.16 -14.36 -3.10
C TYR A 44 -0.69 -14.33 -4.56
N GLY A 45 0.18 -14.18 -5.55
CA GLY A 45 -0.21 -14.09 -6.96
C GLY A 45 -1.01 -12.82 -7.26
N LYS A 46 -0.80 -11.75 -6.49
CA LYS A 46 -1.38 -10.44 -6.78
C LYS A 46 -0.38 -9.63 -7.59
N HIS A 47 -0.86 -8.95 -8.63
CA HIS A 47 -0.08 -7.89 -9.24
C HIS A 47 -0.27 -6.62 -8.43
N THR A 48 0.82 -5.97 -8.04
CA THR A 48 0.79 -4.77 -7.20
C THR A 48 1.43 -3.56 -7.86
N GLN A 49 0.84 -2.40 -7.64
CA GLN A 49 1.41 -1.10 -7.94
C GLN A 49 1.43 -0.27 -6.66
N ILE A 50 2.58 0.30 -6.31
CA ILE A 50 2.72 1.24 -5.19
C ILE A 50 3.01 2.64 -5.74
N GLU A 51 2.28 3.62 -5.21
CA GLU A 51 2.63 5.03 -5.31
C GLU A 51 2.84 5.59 -3.91
N GLY A 52 3.98 6.23 -3.68
CA GLY A 52 4.30 6.86 -2.41
C GLY A 52 4.64 8.33 -2.59
N ARG A 53 4.12 9.20 -1.71
CA ARG A 53 4.40 10.64 -1.72
C ARG A 53 4.64 11.14 -0.29
N PRO A 54 5.76 11.85 -0.04
CA PRO A 54 5.93 12.57 1.22
C PRO A 54 4.89 13.70 1.32
N ASN A 55 4.31 13.89 2.49
CA ASN A 55 3.32 14.92 2.79
C ASN A 55 3.64 15.57 4.15
N ASN A 56 4.37 16.70 4.15
CA ASN A 56 4.72 17.62 5.25
C ASN A 56 5.10 17.04 6.64
N SER A 57 4.28 16.16 7.22
CA SER A 57 4.49 15.47 8.50
C SER A 57 4.41 13.95 8.41
N ASN A 58 3.90 13.40 7.31
CA ASN A 58 3.67 11.97 7.10
C ASN A 58 4.09 11.56 5.69
N TYR A 59 4.27 10.27 5.46
CA TYR A 59 4.38 9.68 4.14
C TYR A 59 3.10 8.94 3.80
N LEU A 60 2.51 9.25 2.65
CA LEU A 60 1.33 8.56 2.15
C LEU A 60 1.76 7.53 1.10
N ALA A 61 1.41 6.26 1.30
CA ALA A 61 1.54 5.22 0.31
C ALA A 61 0.16 4.70 -0.12
N ILE A 62 0.00 4.47 -1.41
CA ILE A 62 -1.19 3.88 -2.01
C ILE A 62 -0.73 2.62 -2.74
N LEU A 63 -1.13 1.46 -2.23
CA LEU A 63 -0.93 0.16 -2.86
C LEU A 63 -2.23 -0.21 -3.60
N SER A 64 -2.16 -0.39 -4.91
CA SER A 64 -3.25 -0.98 -5.69
C SER A 64 -2.87 -2.39 -6.11
N TYR A 65 -3.76 -3.36 -5.93
CA TYR A 65 -3.49 -4.75 -6.28
C TYR A 65 -4.69 -5.45 -6.91
N TYR A 66 -4.42 -6.43 -7.78
CA TYR A 66 -5.45 -7.28 -8.39
C TYR A 66 -4.96 -8.72 -8.52
N ASN A 67 -5.89 -9.67 -8.65
CA ASN A 67 -5.53 -11.07 -8.90
C ASN A 67 -4.87 -11.21 -10.26
N SER A 68 -3.68 -11.80 -10.31
CA SER A 68 -3.18 -12.39 -11.54
C SER A 68 -4.10 -13.56 -11.90
N VAL A 69 -4.79 -13.47 -13.04
CA VAL A 69 -5.62 -14.56 -13.58
C VAL A 69 -4.72 -15.55 -14.31
#